data_AF-A0A512HNJ2-F1
#
_entry.id   AF-A0A512HNJ2-F1
#
_cell.length_a   1.000
_cell.length_b   1.000
_cell.length_c   1.000
_cell.angle_alpha   90.00
_cell.angle_beta   90.00
_cell.angle_gamma   90.00
#
_symmetry.space_group_name_H-M   'P 1'
#
loop_
_entity.id
_entity.type
_entity.pdbx_description
1 polymer ?
#
loop_
_entity_poly.entity_id
_entity_poly.type
_entity_poly.pdbx_seq_one_letter_code
_entity_poly.pdbx_strand_id
1 'polypeptide(L)' 'MPLWQRLLITVVTMLVTSFVAGLLWRWIFSTDIPGYLSGVVGGLTALPVWELLKRIEIR' A
#
# COMPACT_ATOMS: atom_id res chain seq x y z
N MET A 1 -4.22 -19.86 2.55
CA MET A 1 -3.80 -19.41 1.21
C MET A 1 -2.34 -19.77 0.99
N PRO A 2 -1.92 -20.13 -0.22
CA PRO A 2 -0.50 -20.28 -0.51
C PRO A 2 0.23 -18.96 -0.20
N LEU A 3 1.36 -19.05 0.50
CA LEU A 3 2.17 -17.92 0.99
C LEU A 3 2.45 -16.87 -0.11
N TRP A 4 2.63 -17.35 -1.33
CA TRP A 4 2.81 -16.55 -2.55
C TRP A 4 1.64 -15.66 -2.91
N GLN A 5 0.40 -16.15 -2.74
CA GLN A 5 -0.81 -15.39 -3.08
C GLN A 5 -1.02 -14.24 -2.10
N ARG A 6 -0.72 -14.47 -0.81
CA ARG A 6 -0.74 -13.42 0.22
C ARG A 6 0.33 -12.35 -0.01
N LEU A 7 1.53 -12.75 -0.42
CA LEU A 7 2.57 -11.80 -0.83
C LEU A 7 2.14 -10.97 -2.04
N LEU A 8 1.58 -11.60 -3.07
CA LEU A 8 1.12 -10.93 -4.28
C LEU A 8 0.03 -9.91 -3.96
N ILE A 9 -0.96 -10.27 -3.12
CA ILE A 9 -2.00 -9.33 -2.67
C ILE A 9 -1.38 -8.16 -1.92
N THR A 10 -0.42 -8.40 -1.02
CA THR A 10 0.24 -7.34 -0.24
C THR A 10 0.99 -6.37 -1.16
N VAL A 11 1.74 -6.89 -2.14
CA VAL A 11 2.48 -6.08 -3.14
C VAL A 11 1.53 -5.28 -4.02
N VAL A 12 0.47 -5.89 -4.53
CA VAL A 12 -0.55 -5.18 -5.34
C VAL A 12 -1.20 -4.07 -4.51
N THR A 13 -1.54 -4.35 -3.26
CA THR A 13 -2.18 -3.37 -2.39
C THR A 13 -1.26 -2.19 -2.08
N MET A 14 0.04 -2.45 -1.82
CA MET A 14 1.06 -1.41 -1.67
C MET A 14 1.18 -0.55 -2.92
N LEU A 15 1.19 -1.16 -4.11
CA LEU A 15 1.29 -0.45 -5.38
C LEU A 15 0.09 0.47 -5.59
N VAL A 16 -1.12 -0.06 -5.39
CA VAL A 16 -2.38 0.69 -5.52
C VAL A 16 -2.43 1.83 -4.52
N THR A 17 -2.09 1.60 -3.25
CA THR A 17 -2.08 2.68 -2.25
C THR A 17 -1.05 3.75 -2.55
N SER A 18 0.14 3.37 -2.99
CA SER A 18 1.19 4.34 -3.35
C SER A 18 0.78 5.17 -4.57
N PHE A 19 0.13 4.54 -5.55
CA PHE A 19 -0.39 5.22 -6.74
C PHE A 19 -1.52 6.20 -6.39
N VAL A 20 -2.49 5.77 -5.57
CA VAL A 20 -3.60 6.61 -5.11
C VAL A 20 -3.08 7.77 -4.25
N ALA A 21 -2.11 7.54 -3.39
CA ALA A 21 -1.47 8.59 -2.59
C ALA A 21 -0.75 9.61 -3.47
N GLY A 22 0.00 9.16 -4.48
CA GLY A 22 0.63 10.03 -5.47
C GLY A 22 -0.38 10.88 -6.25
N LEU A 23 -1.51 10.29 -6.63
CA LEU A 23 -2.59 10.99 -7.32
C LEU A 23 -3.25 12.05 -6.43
N LEU A 24 -3.58 11.69 -5.19
CA LEU A 24 -4.17 12.61 -4.21
C LEU A 24 -3.25 13.79 -3.89
N TRP A 25 -1.95 13.54 -3.78
CA TRP A 25 -0.98 14.59 -3.49
C TRP A 25 -0.78 15.55 -4.67
N ARG A 26 -0.72 15.03 -5.90
CA ARG A 26 -0.74 15.87 -7.10
C ARG A 26 -1.99 16.75 -7.14
N TRP A 27 -3.15 16.20 -6.74
CA TRP A 27 -4.39 16.96 -6.65
C TRP A 27 -4.36 18.08 -5.59
N ILE A 28 -3.79 17.83 -4.41
CA ILE A 28 -3.80 18.79 -3.30
C ILE A 28 -2.69 19.84 -3.44
N PHE A 29 -1.48 19.41 -3.84
CA PHE A 29 -0.29 20.26 -3.81
C PHE A 29 0.22 20.68 -5.20
N SER A 30 -0.40 20.22 -6.29
CA SER A 30 0.03 20.48 -7.69
C SER A 30 1.53 20.24 -7.94
N THR A 31 2.14 19.39 -7.12
CA THR A 31 3.57 19.07 -7.12
C THR A 31 3.76 17.57 -6.98
N ASP A 32 4.86 17.05 -7.52
CA ASP A 32 5.18 15.64 -7.41
C ASP A 32 5.51 15.27 -5.96
N ILE A 33 5.02 14.10 -5.50
CA ILE A 33 5.40 13.57 -4.20
C ILE A 33 6.92 13.40 -4.16
N PRO A 34 7.60 13.96 -3.15
CA PRO A 34 9.00 13.62 -2.89
C PRO A 34 9.15 12.12 -2.66
N GLY A 35 10.09 11.46 -3.35
CA GLY A 35 10.19 10.00 -3.36
C GLY A 35 10.25 9.34 -1.97
N TYR A 36 10.81 10.02 -0.97
CA TYR A 36 10.84 9.55 0.42
C TYR A 36 9.44 9.48 1.06
N LEU A 37 8.53 10.42 0.75
CA LEU A 37 7.15 10.39 1.23
C LEU A 37 6.34 9.28 0.58
N SER A 38 6.57 9.02 -0.72
CA SER A 38 5.92 7.91 -1.43
C SER A 38 6.26 6.57 -0.76
N GLY A 39 7.55 6.34 -0.47
CA GLY A 39 8.01 5.12 0.20
C GLY A 39 7.46 4.97 1.62
N VAL A 40 7.36 6.07 2.38
CA VAL A 40 6.77 6.07 3.73
C VAL A 40 5.28 5.72 3.67
N VAL A 41 4.52 6.28 2.73
CA VAL A 41 3.10 5.97 2.58
C VAL A 41 2.90 4.50 2.20
N GLY A 42 3.66 3.97 1.24
CA GLY A 42 3.60 2.55 0.86
C GLY A 42 4.05 1.59 1.97
N GLY A 43 5.05 1.99 2.77
CA GLY A 43 5.50 1.22 3.94
C GLY A 43 4.49 1.24 5.09
N LEU A 44 3.84 2.37 5.34
CA LEU A 44 2.80 2.49 6.37
C LEU A 44 1.53 1.75 5.99
N THR A 45 1.17 1.66 4.70
CA THR A 45 0.00 0.89 4.25
C THR A 45 0.25 -0.62 4.28
N ALA A 46 1.50 -1.07 4.26
CA ALA A 46 1.89 -2.48 4.41
C ALA A 46 1.36 -3.13 5.69
N LEU A 47 1.52 -2.42 6.80
CA LEU A 47 1.24 -2.91 8.16
C LEU A 47 -0.25 -3.27 8.34
N PRO A 48 -1.22 -2.36 8.06
CA PRO A 48 -2.63 -2.68 8.21
C PRO A 48 -3.11 -3.73 7.19
N VAL A 49 -2.55 -3.75 5.96
CA VAL A 49 -2.90 -4.75 4.94
C VAL A 49 -2.51 -6.16 5.39
N TRP A 50 -1.32 -6.32 5.97
CA TRP A 50 -0.86 -7.61 6.48
C TRP A 50 -1.71 -8.13 7.63
N GLU A 51 -2.12 -7.22 8.52
CA GLU A 51 -2.97 -7.55 9.66
C GLU A 51 -4.41 -7.89 9.23
N LEU A 52 -4.94 -7.20 8.21
CA LEU A 52 -6.21 -7.52 7.56
C LEU A 52 -6.18 -8.91 6.91
N LEU A 53 -5.13 -9.22 6.14
CA LEU A 53 -4.97 -10.53 5.50
C LEU A 53 -4.88 -11.67 6.51
N LYS A 54 -4.15 -11.50 7.61
CA LYS A 54 -4.17 -12.48 8.72
C LYS A 54 -5.57 -12.68 9.28
N ARG A 55 -6.33 -11.60 9.52
CA ARG A 55 -7.70 -11.69 10.04
C ARG A 55 -8.65 -12.43 9.11
N ILE A 56 -8.50 -12.25 7.80
CA ILE A 56 -9.32 -12.93 6.79
C ILE A 56 -8.94 -14.42 6.68
N GLU A 57 -7.65 -14.74 6.84
CA GLU A 57 -7.13 -16.11 6.75
C GLU A 57 -7.30 -16.93 8.04
N ILE A 58 -7.57 -16.31 9.19
CA ILE A 58 -7.90 -16.97 10.46
C ILE A 58 -9.36 -17.46 10.51
N ARG A 59 -10.18 -17.22 9.48
CA ARG A 59 -11.57 -17.71 9.38
C ARG A 59 -11.69 -18.93 8.48
#